data_AF-A0A936V9U6-F1
#
_entry.id   AF-A0A936V9U6-F1
#
_cell.length_a   1.000
_cell.length_b   1.000
_cell.length_c   1.000
_cell.angle_alpha   90.00
_cell.angle_beta   90.00
_cell.angle_gamma   90.00
#
_symmetry.space_group_name_H-M   'P 1'
#
loop_
_entity.id
_entity.type
_entity.pdbx_description
1 polymer ?
#
loop_
_entity_poly.entity_id
_entity_poly.type
_entity_poly.pdbx_seq_one_letter_code
_entity_poly.pdbx_strand_id
1 'polypeptide(L)' 'MSRMTYEFEMLKNDPDVESERGPGGTIIFLDGDHYCVVGPEFVTLDESDCYAFGATREQAISNYALKHIV' A
#
# COMPACT_ATOMS: atom_id res chain seq x y z
N MET A 1 4.58 -14.61 -15.53
CA MET A 1 3.55 -13.75 -14.91
C MET A 1 4.20 -13.16 -13.67
N SER A 2 4.59 -11.88 -13.71
CA SER A 2 5.14 -11.21 -12.55
C SER A 2 4.08 -11.22 -11.46
N ARG A 3 4.46 -11.69 -10.26
CA ARG A 3 3.65 -11.75 -9.04
C ARG A 3 3.49 -10.34 -8.46
N MET A 4 3.19 -9.36 -9.31
CA MET A 4 2.76 -8.03 -8.92
C MET A 4 1.27 -8.09 -8.62
N THR A 5 0.91 -7.46 -7.51
CA THR A 5 -0.40 -6.83 -7.28
C THR A 5 -1.64 -7.72 -7.26
N TYR A 6 -1.60 -8.97 -6.79
CA TYR A 6 -2.87 -9.65 -6.46
C TYR A 6 -3.59 -8.89 -5.32
N GLU A 7 -2.86 -8.55 -4.26
CA GLU A 7 -3.41 -7.78 -3.14
C GLU A 7 -3.78 -6.34 -3.54
N PHE A 8 -2.94 -5.65 -4.31
CA PHE A 8 -3.27 -4.31 -4.80
C PHE A 8 -4.48 -4.31 -5.76
N GLU A 9 -4.60 -5.29 -6.66
CA GLU A 9 -5.80 -5.40 -7.51
C GLU A 9 -7.03 -5.88 -6.72
N MET A 10 -6.87 -6.68 -5.66
CA MET A 10 -7.97 -7.00 -4.74
C MET A 10 -8.45 -5.75 -4.02
N LEU A 11 -7.57 -5.06 -3.30
CA LEU A 11 -7.89 -3.85 -2.53
C LEU A 11 -8.43 -2.72 -3.42
N LYS A 12 -7.93 -2.59 -4.65
CA LYS A 12 -8.42 -1.63 -5.64
C LYS A 12 -9.88 -1.84 -6.03
N ASN A 13 -10.34 -3.08 -6.03
CA ASN A 13 -11.67 -3.47 -6.47
C ASN A 13 -12.56 -3.93 -5.30
N ASP A 14 -12.06 -3.85 -4.06
CA ASP A 14 -12.78 -4.23 -2.87
C ASP A 14 -13.76 -3.11 -2.47
N PRO A 15 -15.08 -3.36 -2.52
CA PRO A 15 -16.07 -2.35 -2.16
C PRO A 15 -16.19 -2.13 -0.65
N ASP A 16 -15.66 -3.03 0.18
CA ASP A 16 -15.72 -2.97 1.63
C ASP A 16 -14.51 -2.21 2.23
N VAL A 17 -13.45 -2.02 1.44
CA VAL A 17 -12.28 -1.24 1.87
C VAL A 17 -12.47 0.22 1.47
N GLU A 18 -12.79 1.06 2.46
CA GLU A 18 -12.69 2.51 2.31
C GLU A 18 -11.22 2.89 2.08
N SER A 19 -10.88 3.14 0.83
CA SER A 19 -9.53 3.48 0.42
C SER A 19 -9.48 4.78 -0.38
N GLU A 20 -8.37 5.49 -0.20
CA GLU A 20 -8.06 6.72 -0.92
C GLU A 20 -6.88 6.50 -1.87
N ARG A 21 -6.86 7.25 -2.97
CA ARG A 21 -5.70 7.27 -3.88
C ARG A 21 -4.62 8.17 -3.29
N GLY A 22 -3.39 7.67 -3.31
CA GLY A 22 -2.19 8.43 -2.95
C GLY A 22 -1.28 8.73 -4.15
N PRO A 23 -0.12 9.33 -3.89
CA PRO A 23 0.88 9.65 -4.92
C PRO A 23 1.33 8.40 -5.69
N GLY A 24 1.66 8.54 -6.98
CA GLY A 24 2.20 7.43 -7.76
C GLY A 24 1.22 6.26 -8.02
N GLY A 25 -0.09 6.47 -7.78
CA GLY A 25 -1.11 5.44 -7.96
C GLY A 25 -1.26 4.50 -6.77
N THR A 26 -0.70 4.84 -5.61
CA THR A 26 -0.88 4.06 -4.38
C THR A 26 -2.32 4.03 -3.91
N ILE A 27 -2.66 2.99 -3.15
CA ILE A 27 -3.91 2.85 -2.41
C ILE A 27 -3.56 3.04 -0.93
N ILE A 28 -4.34 3.87 -0.26
CA ILE A 28 -4.21 4.16 1.16
C ILE A 28 -5.49 3.70 1.82
N PHE A 29 -5.41 2.87 2.84
CA PHE A 29 -6.57 2.38 3.59
C PHE A 29 -6.25 2.31 5.07
N LEU A 30 -7.29 2.31 5.90
CA LEU A 30 -7.15 2.14 7.34
C LEU A 30 -7.23 0.65 7.68
N ASP A 31 -6.27 0.16 8.46
CA ASP A 31 -6.28 -1.19 9.02
C ASP A 31 -6.12 -1.08 10.55
N GLY A 32 -7.23 -1.29 11.28
CA GLY A 32 -7.32 -1.00 12.70
C GLY A 32 -7.02 0.47 13.01
N ASP A 33 -5.98 0.72 13.81
CA ASP A 33 -5.55 2.07 14.23
C ASP A 33 -4.44 2.67 13.35
N HIS A 34 -4.05 2.00 12.25
CA HIS A 34 -2.94 2.41 11.40
C HIS A 34 -3.38 2.62 9.95
N TYR A 35 -2.70 3.53 9.26
CA TYR A 35 -2.81 3.71 7.81
C TYR A 35 -1.83 2.79 7.10
N CYS A 36 -2.32 2.13 6.06
CA CYS A 36 -1.58 1.24 5.19
C CYS A 36 -1.49 1.86 3.80
N VAL A 37 -0.29 1.84 3.20
CA VAL A 37 -0.05 2.25 1.82
C VAL A 37 0.51 1.09 1.04
N VAL A 38 -0.15 0.76 -0.06
CA VAL A 38 0.29 -0.22 -1.05
C VAL A 38 0.35 0.45 -2.41
N GLY A 39 1.31 0.08 -3.26
CA GLY A 39 1.47 0.70 -4.55
C GLY A 39 1.93 -0.27 -5.64
N PRO A 40 1.82 0.16 -6.90
CA PRO A 40 2.10 -0.69 -8.05
C PRO A 40 3.59 -1.07 -8.17
N GLU A 41 4.46 -0.36 -7.46
CA GLU A 41 5.91 -0.52 -7.55
C GLU A 41 6.48 -1.54 -6.53
N PHE A 42 5.67 -2.08 -5.62
CA PHE A 42 6.12 -3.16 -4.74
C PHE A 42 6.26 -4.48 -5.53
N VAL A 43 7.52 -4.90 -5.74
CA VAL A 43 7.88 -6.19 -6.35
C VAL A 43 8.55 -7.06 -5.30
N THR A 44 7.79 -7.51 -4.31
CA THR A 44 8.27 -8.44 -3.29
C THR A 44 7.39 -9.68 -3.25
N LEU A 45 8.00 -10.81 -2.89
CA LEU A 45 7.32 -12.09 -2.69
C LEU A 45 6.86 -12.28 -1.23
N ASP A 46 7.27 -11.37 -0.34
CA ASP A 46 6.94 -11.39 1.08
C ASP A 46 5.78 -10.43 1.33
N GLU A 47 4.62 -10.98 1.75
CA GLU A 47 3.38 -10.22 2.00
C GLU A 47 3.60 -9.09 3.02
N SER A 48 4.54 -9.27 3.96
CA SER A 48 4.87 -8.27 4.98
C SER A 48 5.56 -7.03 4.42
N ASP A 49 6.17 -7.15 3.23
CA ASP A 49 6.89 -6.04 2.58
C ASP A 49 6.07 -5.33 1.50
N CYS A 50 4.87 -5.80 1.18
CA CYS A 50 3.96 -5.17 0.22
C CYS A 50 3.31 -3.87 0.75
N TYR A 51 3.40 -3.63 2.06
CA TYR A 51 2.72 -2.53 2.73
C TYR A 51 3.70 -1.62 3.46
N ALA A 52 3.38 -0.32 3.47
CA ALA A 52 3.98 0.67 4.35
C ALA A 52 2.95 1.17 5.36
N PHE A 53 3.28 1.05 6.64
CA PHE A 53 2.39 1.40 7.75
C PHE A 53 2.74 2.77 8.33
N GLY A 54 1.75 3.48 8.88
CA GLY A 54 1.95 4.70 9.65
C GLY A 54 0.78 4.99 10.58
N ALA A 55 1.03 5.67 11.70
CA ALA A 55 -0.02 6.13 12.60
C ALA A 55 -0.84 7.28 12.00
N THR A 56 -0.29 7.98 11.00
CA THR A 56 -1.02 8.94 10.16
C THR A 56 -0.84 8.62 8.69
N ARG A 57 -1.73 9.16 7.85
CA ARG A 57 -1.64 9.07 6.39
C ARG A 57 -0.29 9.55 5.87
N GLU A 58 0.16 10.71 6.34
CA GLU A 58 1.42 11.32 5.90
C GLU A 58 2.61 10.45 6.29
N GLN A 59 2.57 9.85 7.48
CA GLN A 59 3.59 8.95 7.95
C GLN A 59 3.65 7.68 7.09
N ALA A 60 2.50 7.10 6.75
CA ALA A 60 2.43 5.90 5.93
C ALA A 60 2.93 6.16 4.49
N ILE A 61 2.60 7.32 3.90
CA ILE A 61 3.14 7.75 2.60
C ILE A 61 4.66 7.99 2.67
N SER A 62 5.14 8.62 3.73
CA SER A 62 6.58 8.84 3.92
C SER A 62 7.33 7.51 4.03
N ASN A 63 6.79 6.55 4.77
CA ASN A 63 7.36 5.22 4.92
C ASN A 63 7.34 4.44 3.59
N TYR A 64 6.29 4.61 2.79
CA TYR A 64 6.23 4.08 1.43
C TYR A 64 7.38 4.63 0.59
N ALA A 65 7.55 5.95 0.54
CA ALA A 65 8.62 6.59 -0.24
C ALA A 65 10.03 6.14 0.19
N LEU A 66 10.24 5.85 1.48
CA LEU A 66 11.51 5.33 2.00
C LEU A 66 11.77 3.87 1.61
N LYS A 67 10.73 3.02 1.55
CA LYS A 67 10.86 1.62 1.09
C LYS A 67 11.25 1.52 -0.40
N HIS A 68 11.01 2.56 -1.19
CA HIS A 68 11.40 2.64 -2.61
C HIS A 68 12.84 3.09 -2.86
N ILE A 69 13.62 3.43 -1.84
CA ILE A 69 15.03 3.77 -2.00
C ILE A 69 15.85 2.46 -1.99
N VAL A 70 16.01 1.84 -3.15
CA VAL A 70 17.00 0.78 -3.41
C VAL A 70 17.72 1.04 -4.73
#